data_AF-A0A7J8DHY4-F1
#
_entry.id   AF-A0A7J8DHY4-F1
#
_cell.length_a   1.000
_cell.length_b   1.000
_cell.length_c   1.000
_cell.angle_alpha   90.00
_cell.angle_beta   90.00
_cell.angle_gamma   90.00
#
_symmetry.space_group_name_H-M   'P 1'
#
loop_
_entity.id
_entity.type
_entity.pdbx_description
1 polymer ?
#
loop_
_entity_poly.entity_id
_entity_poly.type
_entity_poly.pdbx_seq_one_letter_code
_entity_poly.pdbx_strand_id
1 'polypeptide(L)'
;MGRLHCMQDPVPEAVGGDMQQLNQLGAQQFSALTEVLFHFLTEPKEVERFLAQLSEFATTNQISLGPLRSIVKSLLLVPNGALKKSLTAEQVQADFITLGLSEEKATYFSEKVP
;
A
#
# COMPACT_ATOMS: atom_id res chain seq x y z
N MET A 1 9.10 16.14 5.31
CA MET A 1 8.48 14.80 5.40
C MET A 1 8.74 14.26 6.79
N GLY A 2 7.70 13.84 7.52
CA GLY A 2 7.83 13.29 8.88
C GLY A 2 8.58 11.96 8.90
N ARG A 3 9.15 11.58 10.05
CA ARG A 3 9.71 10.24 10.24
C ARG A 3 8.55 9.24 10.35
N LEU A 4 8.68 8.09 9.71
CA LEU A 4 7.72 7.00 9.84
C LEU A 4 8.05 6.11 11.04
N HIS A 5 7.04 5.51 11.65
CA HIS A 5 7.23 4.48 12.66
C HIS A 5 7.83 3.21 12.03
N CYS A 6 7.42 2.88 10.81
CA CYS A 6 7.83 1.69 10.07
C CYS A 6 9.28 1.76 9.54
N MET A 7 9.82 2.95 9.25
CA MET A 7 11.18 3.15 8.73
C MET A 7 11.93 4.27 9.44
N GLN A 8 13.20 4.01 9.79
CA GLN A 8 14.10 5.04 10.33
C GLN A 8 14.85 5.80 9.21
N ASP A 9 15.01 5.16 8.05
CA ASP A 9 15.61 5.73 6.85
C ASP A 9 14.68 6.76 6.18
N PRO A 10 15.24 7.72 5.44
CA PRO A 10 14.45 8.68 4.67
C PRO A 10 13.55 7.95 3.66
N VAL A 11 12.28 8.34 3.65
CA VAL A 11 11.29 7.85 2.68
C VAL A 11 11.68 8.36 1.29
N PRO A 12 11.72 7.49 0.26
CA PRO A 12 11.92 7.94 -1.12
C PRO A 12 10.84 8.95 -1.54
N GLU A 13 11.22 10.01 -2.25
CA GLU A 13 10.28 11.06 -2.69
C GLU A 13 9.15 10.52 -3.59
N ALA A 14 9.43 9.46 -4.35
CA ALA A 14 8.44 8.79 -5.19
C ALA A 14 7.23 8.25 -4.41
N VAL A 15 7.41 7.87 -3.13
CA VAL A 15 6.35 7.31 -2.30
C VAL A 15 5.21 8.32 -2.12
N GLY A 16 5.53 9.60 -1.92
CA GLY A 16 4.50 10.64 -1.78
C GLY A 16 3.66 10.79 -3.05
N GLY A 17 4.29 10.77 -4.22
CA GLY A 17 3.60 10.80 -5.52
C GLY A 17 2.70 9.58 -5.72
N ASP A 18 3.20 8.39 -5.39
CA ASP A 18 2.45 7.14 -5.46
C ASP A 18 1.21 7.15 -4.53
N MET A 19 1.31 7.72 -3.32
CA MET A 19 0.16 7.86 -2.42
C MET A 19 -0.89 8.83 -2.95
N GLN A 20 -0.47 9.92 -3.60
CA GLN A 20 -1.40 10.82 -4.27
C GLN A 20 -2.14 10.13 -5.43
N GLN A 21 -1.47 9.24 -6.16
CA GLN A 21 -2.15 8.42 -7.17
C GLN A 21 -3.13 7.41 -6.54
N LEU A 22 -2.78 6.79 -5.41
CA LEU A 22 -3.70 5.94 -4.66
C LEU A 22 -4.97 6.70 -4.24
N ASN A 23 -4.85 7.98 -3.89
CA ASN A 23 -6.01 8.81 -3.54
C ASN A 23 -7.00 8.99 -4.70
N GLN A 24 -6.55 8.88 -5.96
CA GLN A 24 -7.42 8.97 -7.14
C GLN A 24 -8.23 7.70 -7.42
N LEU A 25 -7.84 6.55 -6.84
CA LEU A 25 -8.61 5.32 -6.94
C LEU A 25 -9.97 5.46 -6.25
N GLY A 26 -11.04 4.96 -6.86
CA GLY A 26 -12.32 4.82 -6.17
C GLY A 26 -12.22 3.85 -4.98
N ALA A 27 -13.16 3.92 -4.04
CA ALA A 27 -13.17 3.06 -2.85
C ALA A 27 -13.09 1.55 -3.21
N GLN A 28 -13.85 1.11 -4.22
CA GLN A 28 -13.84 -0.28 -4.70
C GLN A 28 -12.50 -0.70 -5.33
N GLN A 29 -11.84 0.21 -6.04
CA GLN A 29 -10.53 -0.06 -6.65
C GLN A 29 -9.46 -0.15 -5.57
N PHE A 30 -9.52 0.74 -4.58
CA PHE A 30 -8.63 0.70 -3.44
C PHE A 30 -8.83 -0.55 -2.58
N SER A 31 -10.07 -0.95 -2.32
CA SER A 31 -10.37 -2.18 -1.56
C SER A 31 -9.85 -3.42 -2.28
N ALA A 32 -10.10 -3.56 -3.58
CA ALA A 32 -9.62 -4.68 -4.37
C ALA A 32 -8.08 -4.75 -4.42
N LEU A 33 -7.40 -3.61 -4.59
CA LEU A 33 -5.94 -3.56 -4.53
C LEU A 33 -5.41 -3.99 -3.15
N THR A 34 -6.07 -3.51 -2.09
CA THR A 34 -5.71 -3.82 -0.70
C THR A 34 -5.85 -5.31 -0.40
N GLU A 35 -6.91 -5.96 -0.88
CA GLU A 35 -7.10 -7.41 -0.75
C GLU A 35 -5.98 -8.22 -1.43
N VAL A 36 -5.61 -7.84 -2.66
CA VAL A 36 -4.49 -8.47 -3.39
C VAL A 36 -3.18 -8.34 -2.60
N LEU A 37 -2.95 -7.19 -1.96
CA LEU A 37 -1.77 -6.94 -1.14
C LEU A 37 -1.76 -7.75 0.15
N PHE A 38 -2.86 -7.79 0.88
CA PHE A 38 -2.95 -8.58 2.12
C PHE A 38 -2.79 -10.07 1.85
N HIS A 39 -3.40 -10.57 0.78
CA HIS A 39 -3.21 -11.97 0.37
C HIS A 39 -1.73 -12.28 0.08
N PHE A 40 -1.03 -11.37 -0.60
CA PHE A 40 0.41 -11.52 -0.83
C PHE A 40 1.23 -11.43 0.47
N LEU A 41 0.86 -10.57 1.42
CA LEU A 41 1.54 -10.47 2.72
C LEU A 41 1.36 -11.76 3.55
N THR A 42 0.21 -12.43 3.45
CA THR A 42 -0.05 -13.71 4.11
C THR A 42 0.61 -14.89 3.40
N GLU A 43 0.66 -14.85 2.06
CA GLU A 43 1.19 -15.93 1.21
C GLU A 43 2.28 -15.40 0.26
N PRO A 44 3.43 -14.93 0.79
CA PRO A 44 4.46 -14.27 -0.01
C PRO A 44 5.17 -15.19 -1.02
N LYS A 45 4.90 -16.50 -0.96
CA LYS A 45 5.40 -17.50 -1.91
C LYS A 45 4.65 -17.45 -3.25
N GLU A 46 3.42 -16.92 -3.28
CA GLU A 46 2.59 -16.85 -4.47
C GLU A 46 2.85 -15.59 -5.31
N VAL A 47 4.13 -15.29 -5.60
CA VAL A 47 4.54 -14.08 -6.33
C VAL A 47 3.94 -14.05 -7.73
N GLU A 48 3.92 -15.18 -8.45
CA GLU A 48 3.37 -15.25 -9.81
C GLU A 48 1.88 -14.93 -9.84
N ARG A 49 1.12 -15.48 -8.87
CA ARG A 49 -0.31 -15.21 -8.70
C ARG A 49 -0.55 -13.73 -8.37
N PHE A 50 0.23 -13.17 -7.45
CA PHE A 50 0.16 -11.75 -7.12
C PHE A 50 0.40 -10.86 -8.35
N LEU A 51 1.42 -11.16 -9.15
CA LEU A 51 1.71 -10.42 -10.38
C LEU A 51 0.59 -10.55 -11.42
N ALA A 52 -0.04 -11.73 -11.53
CA ALA A 52 -1.20 -11.94 -12.40
C ALA A 52 -2.40 -11.10 -11.95
N GLN A 53 -2.72 -11.10 -10.65
CA GLN A 53 -3.80 -10.27 -10.07
C GLN A 53 -3.55 -8.77 -10.24
N LEU A 54 -2.30 -8.32 -10.08
CA LEU A 54 -1.95 -6.93 -10.38
C LEU A 54 -2.10 -6.58 -11.86
N SER A 55 -1.76 -7.50 -12.77
CA SER A 55 -1.95 -7.30 -14.20
C SER A 55 -3.42 -7.23 -14.60
N GLU A 56 -4.26 -8.06 -13.99
CA GLU A 56 -5.72 -8.02 -14.16
C GLU A 56 -6.31 -6.73 -13.59
N PHE A 57 -5.89 -6.32 -12.40
CA PHE A 57 -6.28 -5.03 -11.81
C PHE A 57 -5.88 -3.85 -12.70
N ALA A 58 -4.64 -3.84 -13.21
CA ALA A 58 -4.15 -2.83 -14.13
C ALA A 58 -5.05 -2.73 -15.38
N THR A 59 -5.38 -3.87 -15.98
CA THR A 59 -6.22 -3.94 -17.19
C THR A 59 -7.64 -3.45 -16.92
N THR A 60 -8.26 -3.93 -15.84
CA THR A 60 -9.64 -3.56 -15.44
C THR A 60 -9.77 -2.07 -15.14
N ASN A 61 -8.75 -1.47 -14.53
CA ASN A 61 -8.77 -0.07 -14.12
C ASN A 61 -8.11 0.88 -15.13
N GLN A 62 -7.69 0.37 -16.30
CA GLN A 62 -6.98 1.12 -17.33
C GLN A 62 -5.70 1.82 -16.83
N ILE A 63 -5.03 1.19 -15.87
CA ILE A 63 -3.77 1.66 -15.29
C ILE A 63 -2.63 0.89 -15.95
N SER A 64 -1.56 1.57 -16.33
CA SER A 64 -0.36 0.87 -16.80
C SER A 64 0.29 0.05 -15.68
N LEU A 65 0.69 -1.19 -15.97
CA LEU A 65 1.29 -2.09 -14.98
C LEU A 65 2.60 -1.54 -14.38
N GLY A 66 3.36 -0.74 -15.13
CA GLY A 66 4.59 -0.09 -14.65
C GLY A 66 4.34 0.82 -13.44
N PRO A 67 3.53 1.90 -13.59
CA PRO A 67 3.10 2.75 -12.47
C PRO A 67 2.43 1.98 -11.34
N LEU A 68 1.56 1.01 -11.64
CA LEU A 68 0.91 0.21 -10.60
C LEU A 68 1.93 -0.56 -9.74
N ARG A 69 2.99 -1.11 -10.34
CA ARG A 69 4.07 -1.77 -9.59
C ARG A 69 4.84 -0.80 -8.69
N SER A 70 5.02 0.45 -9.10
CA SER A 70 5.61 1.49 -8.23
C SER A 70 4.72 1.74 -7.02
N ILE A 71 3.44 2.01 -7.29
CA ILE A 71 2.43 2.27 -6.27
C ILE A 71 2.34 1.13 -5.26
N VAL A 72 2.29 -0.11 -5.74
CA VAL A 72 2.28 -1.32 -4.90
C VAL A 72 3.51 -1.40 -4.00
N LYS A 73 4.72 -1.11 -4.53
CA LYS A 73 5.95 -1.13 -3.72
C LYS A 73 5.91 -0.07 -2.62
N SER A 74 5.45 1.13 -2.96
CA SER A 74 5.26 2.24 -2.03
C SER A 74 4.22 1.91 -0.96
N LEU A 75 3.11 1.28 -1.35
CA LEU A 75 2.04 0.84 -0.44
C LEU A 75 2.49 -0.28 0.49
N LEU A 76 3.33 -1.20 0.01
CA LEU A 76 3.90 -2.29 0.81
C LEU A 76 4.94 -1.84 1.85
N LEU A 77 5.43 -0.59 1.78
CA LEU A 77 6.46 -0.08 2.69
C LEU A 77 5.99 -0.11 4.15
N VAL A 78 4.79 0.42 4.41
CA VAL A 78 4.21 0.50 5.76
C VAL A 78 3.87 -0.88 6.33
N PRO A 79 3.06 -1.76 5.69
CA PRO A 79 2.73 -3.06 6.25
C PRO A 79 3.96 -3.96 6.42
N ASN A 80 4.95 -3.91 5.52
CA ASN A 80 6.19 -4.66 5.74
C ASN A 80 6.96 -4.16 6.97
N GLY A 81 7.03 -2.85 7.17
CA GLY A 81 7.66 -2.30 8.38
C GLY A 81 6.82 -2.56 9.63
N ALA A 82 5.49 -2.59 9.51
CA ALA A 82 4.56 -2.94 10.58
C ALA A 82 4.76 -4.38 11.04
N LEU A 83 4.83 -5.34 10.12
CA LEU A 83 5.11 -6.75 10.43
C LEU A 83 6.49 -6.92 11.08
N LYS A 84 7.51 -6.20 10.60
CA LYS A 84 8.88 -6.29 11.13
C LYS A 84 9.04 -5.67 12.53
N LYS A 85 8.30 -4.61 12.83
CA LYS A 85 8.40 -3.85 14.09
C LYS A 85 7.23 -4.05 15.04
N SER A 86 6.26 -4.90 14.67
CA SER A 86 5.01 -5.12 15.38
C SER A 86 4.27 -3.81 15.69
N LEU A 87 4.08 -2.98 14.65
CA LEU A 87 3.36 -1.71 14.79
C LEU A 87 1.87 -1.93 15.03
N THR A 88 1.26 -1.02 15.77
CA THR A 88 -0.20 -0.97 16.00
C THR A 88 -0.93 -0.38 14.80
N ALA A 89 -2.24 -0.65 14.69
CA ALA A 89 -3.09 -0.07 13.65
C ALA A 89 -3.01 1.47 13.61
N GLU A 90 -3.00 2.13 14.78
CA GLU A 90 -2.87 3.59 14.91
C GLU A 90 -1.54 4.10 14.32
N GLN A 91 -0.44 3.38 14.57
CA GLN A 91 0.88 3.73 14.00
C GLN A 91 0.93 3.52 12.50
N VAL A 92 0.30 2.46 11.99
CA VAL A 92 0.19 2.20 10.54
C VAL A 92 -0.63 3.29 9.86
N GLN A 93 -1.76 3.68 10.45
CA GLN A 93 -2.60 4.77 9.95
C GLN A 93 -1.82 6.09 9.90
N ALA A 94 -1.12 6.44 10.99
CA ALA A 94 -0.31 7.66 11.07
C ALA A 94 0.81 7.69 10.02
N ASP A 95 1.46 6.56 9.77
CA ASP A 95 2.48 6.44 8.72
C ASP A 95 1.90 6.67 7.33
N PHE A 96 0.75 6.08 7.02
CA PHE A 96 0.09 6.28 5.73
C PHE A 96 -0.35 7.73 5.50
N ILE A 97 -0.92 8.37 6.52
CA ILE A 97 -1.29 9.80 6.46
C ILE A 97 -0.04 10.66 6.26
N THR A 98 1.05 10.34 6.95
CA THR A 98 2.35 11.04 6.79
C THR A 98 2.90 10.91 5.37
N LEU A 99 2.65 9.79 4.70
CA LEU A 99 3.01 9.55 3.31
C LEU A 99 2.07 10.23 2.30
N GLY A 100 0.98 10.83 2.77
CA GLY A 100 0.02 11.55 1.93
C GLY A 100 -1.16 10.70 1.45
N LEU A 101 -1.36 9.51 2.01
CA LEU A 101 -2.61 8.76 1.79
C LEU A 101 -3.75 9.46 2.54
N SER A 102 -4.93 9.52 1.92
CA SER A 102 -6.13 10.08 2.56
C SER A 102 -6.50 9.32 3.82
N GLU A 103 -7.06 10.03 4.80
CA GLU A 103 -7.44 9.48 6.10
C GLU A 103 -8.42 8.31 5.96
N GLU A 104 -9.39 8.40 5.05
CA GLU A 104 -10.34 7.31 4.77
C GLU A 104 -9.62 6.02 4.36
N LYS A 105 -8.69 6.11 3.41
CA LYS A 105 -7.93 4.97 2.90
C LYS A 105 -6.92 4.44 3.90
N ALA A 106 -6.29 5.33 4.66
CA ALA A 106 -5.38 4.96 5.74
C ALA A 106 -6.13 4.20 6.84
N THR A 107 -7.32 4.66 7.21
CA THR A 107 -8.19 4.00 8.20
C THR A 107 -8.59 2.62 7.70
N TYR A 108 -9.13 2.53 6.48
CA TYR A 108 -9.50 1.26 5.86
C TYR A 108 -8.35 0.25 5.86
N PHE A 109 -7.14 0.69 5.51
CA PHE A 109 -5.98 -0.19 5.52
C PHE A 109 -5.61 -0.63 6.94
N SER A 110 -5.59 0.30 7.91
CA SER A 110 -5.20 0.01 9.29
C SER A 110 -6.11 -1.00 9.99
N GLU A 111 -7.41 -1.00 9.69
CA GLU A 111 -8.38 -1.97 10.23
C GLU A 111 -8.15 -3.39 9.66
N LYS A 112 -7.41 -3.52 8.56
CA LYS A 112 -7.10 -4.78 7.88
C LYS A 112 -5.72 -5.33 8.24
N VAL A 113 -4.90 -4.55 8.95
CA VAL A 113 -3.58 -5.02 9.40
C VAL A 113 -3.77 -6.16 10.41
N PRO A 114 -3.18 -7.35 10.17
CA PRO A 114 -3.31 -8.50 11.05
C PRO A 114 -2.53 -8.35 12.37
#